data_AF-A0A485DB57-F1
#
_entry.id   AF-A0A485DB57-F1
#
_cell.length_a   1.000
_cell.length_b   1.000
_cell.length_c   1.000
_cell.angle_alpha   90.00
_cell.angle_beta   90.00
_cell.angle_gamma   90.00
#
_symmetry.space_group_name_H-M   'P 1'
#
loop_
_entity.id
_entity.type
_entity.pdbx_description
1 polymer ?
#
loop_
_entity_poly.entity_id
_entity_poly.type
_entity_poly.pdbx_seq_one_letter_code
_entity_poly.pdbx_strand_id
1 'polypeptide(L)'
;MRWLKSVSPQEDCRNGFLLDGFPRTIPQADAMKEAGIAVDYVLEFAVPDELIVDRIIGRRVHAASGRVYHIKFNPPKVEGKDDVTGEELTTRKDDQEETVRKRLVGIPSDDGAADRLLSERS
;
A
#
# COMPACT_ATOMS: atom_id res chain seq x y z
N MET A 1 -9.17 -1.36 -12.91
CA MET A 1 -8.84 -1.81 -11.54
C MET A 1 -9.91 -1.26 -10.60
N ARG A 2 -10.87 -2.11 -10.19
CA ARG A 2 -12.06 -1.68 -9.44
C ARG A 2 -11.96 -2.21 -8.01
N TRP A 3 -12.12 -1.31 -7.04
CA TRP A 3 -11.97 -1.59 -5.62
C TRP A 3 -13.20 -2.34 -5.07
N LEU A 4 -13.03 -3.53 -4.50
CA LEU A 4 -14.09 -4.20 -3.75
C LEU A 4 -14.15 -3.62 -2.33
N LYS A 5 -15.26 -2.93 -2.01
CA LYS A 5 -15.61 -2.55 -0.63
C LYS A 5 -16.38 -3.65 0.12
N SER A 6 -16.78 -4.71 -0.57
CA SER A 6 -17.49 -5.85 0.00
C SER A 6 -17.31 -7.08 -0.90
N VAL A 7 -16.96 -8.23 -0.30
CA VAL A 7 -17.00 -9.53 -0.97
C VAL A 7 -18.45 -10.00 -0.99
N SER A 8 -19.26 -9.39 -1.86
CA SER A 8 -20.57 -9.91 -2.21
C SER A 8 -20.40 -10.80 -3.45
N PRO A 9 -21.16 -11.91 -3.59
CA PRO A 9 -21.14 -12.76 -4.79
C PRO A 9 -21.69 -11.98 -5.99
N GLN A 10 -20.85 -11.14 -6.55
CA GLN A 10 -21.07 -10.38 -7.77
C GLN A 10 -20.49 -11.21 -8.92
N GLU A 11 -21.11 -11.15 -10.10
CA GLU A 11 -20.65 -11.91 -11.27
C GLU A 11 -19.18 -11.64 -11.61
N ASP A 12 -18.68 -10.45 -11.26
CA ASP A 12 -17.29 -10.02 -11.46
C ASP A 12 -16.25 -10.86 -10.69
N CYS A 13 -16.66 -11.59 -9.64
CA CYS A 13 -15.75 -12.40 -8.79
C CYS A 13 -15.77 -13.89 -9.14
N ARG A 14 -16.48 -14.30 -10.20
CA ARG A 14 -16.62 -15.73 -10.58
C ARG A 14 -15.30 -16.39 -10.94
N ASN A 15 -14.36 -15.63 -11.49
CA ASN A 15 -13.03 -16.13 -11.90
C ASN A 15 -11.97 -15.92 -10.82
N GLY A 16 -12.37 -15.57 -9.60
CA GLY A 16 -11.49 -15.23 -8.48
C GLY A 16 -11.50 -13.74 -8.15
N PHE A 17 -10.73 -13.39 -7.12
CA PHE A 17 -10.61 -12.04 -6.61
C PHE A 17 -9.20 -11.79 -6.07
N LEU A 18 -8.81 -10.53 -5.99
CA LEU A 18 -7.57 -10.08 -5.34
C LEU A 18 -7.94 -9.18 -4.16
N LEU A 19 -7.49 -9.55 -2.97
CA LEU A 19 -7.62 -8.72 -1.77
C LEU A 19 -6.31 -7.94 -1.58
N ASP A 20 -6.35 -6.65 -1.86
CA ASP A 20 -5.19 -5.77 -1.75
C ASP A 20 -5.16 -5.11 -0.36
N GLY A 21 -4.20 -5.53 0.47
CA GLY A 21 -4.03 -5.04 1.83
C GLY A 21 -5.14 -5.45 2.79
N PHE A 22 -5.78 -6.60 2.55
CA PHE A 22 -6.76 -7.23 3.45
C PHE A 22 -6.63 -8.77 3.36
N PRO A 23 -6.73 -9.51 4.48
CA PRO A 23 -6.86 -9.03 5.85
C PRO A 23 -5.55 -8.44 6.39
N ARG A 24 -5.65 -7.56 7.40
CA ARG A 24 -4.48 -6.97 8.10
C ARG A 24 -4.29 -7.48 9.52
N THR A 25 -5.30 -8.15 10.07
CA THR A 25 -5.27 -8.65 11.45
C THR A 25 -5.77 -10.08 11.52
N ILE A 26 -5.35 -10.82 12.56
CA ILE A 26 -5.79 -12.20 12.80
C ILE A 26 -7.32 -12.29 12.92
N PRO A 27 -8.02 -11.41 13.67
CA PRO A 27 -9.48 -11.47 13.74
C PRO A 27 -10.18 -11.25 12.38
N GLN A 28 -9.57 -10.48 11.46
CA GLN A 28 -10.10 -10.33 10.10
C GLN A 28 -9.92 -11.61 9.29
N ALA A 29 -8.78 -12.28 9.43
CA ALA A 29 -8.54 -13.58 8.80
C ALA A 29 -9.51 -14.64 9.33
N ASP A 30 -9.76 -14.70 10.64
CA ASP A 30 -10.76 -15.59 11.23
C ASP A 30 -12.17 -15.29 10.71
N ALA A 31 -12.58 -14.01 10.66
CA ALA A 31 -13.88 -13.62 10.12
C ALA A 31 -14.04 -13.99 8.63
N MET A 32 -12.97 -13.93 7.83
CA MET A 32 -13.00 -14.39 6.44
C MET A 32 -13.24 -15.90 6.35
N LYS A 33 -12.59 -16.69 7.20
CA LYS A 33 -12.81 -18.14 7.27
C LYS A 33 -14.23 -18.49 7.68
N GLU A 34 -14.74 -17.84 8.73
CA GLU A 34 -16.11 -18.02 9.20
C GLU A 34 -17.14 -17.65 8.12
N ALA A 35 -16.84 -16.65 7.30
CA ALA A 35 -17.65 -16.25 6.14
C ALA A 35 -17.50 -17.18 4.92
N GLY A 36 -16.65 -18.21 4.98
CA GLY A 36 -16.42 -19.15 3.88
C GLY A 36 -15.65 -18.55 2.70
N ILE A 37 -14.91 -17.46 2.92
CA ILE A 37 -14.09 -16.82 1.87
C ILE A 37 -12.78 -17.61 1.74
N ALA A 38 -12.69 -18.42 0.68
CA ALA A 38 -11.49 -19.19 0.38
C ALA A 38 -10.41 -18.33 -0.28
N VAL A 39 -9.17 -18.42 0.22
CA VAL A 39 -7.98 -17.80 -0.37
C VAL A 39 -7.01 -18.90 -0.76
N ASP A 40 -6.55 -18.87 -2.01
CA ASP A 40 -5.64 -19.90 -2.54
C ASP A 40 -4.16 -19.53 -2.36
N TYR A 41 -3.85 -18.24 -2.43
CA TYR A 41 -2.48 -17.73 -2.35
C TYR A 41 -2.43 -16.46 -1.52
N VAL A 42 -1.36 -16.34 -0.74
CA VAL A 42 -0.91 -15.07 -0.18
C VAL A 42 0.37 -14.67 -0.90
N LEU A 43 0.43 -13.43 -1.36
CA LEU A 43 1.61 -12.87 -1.99
C LEU A 43 2.17 -11.78 -1.08
N GLU A 44 3.33 -12.05 -0.50
CA GLU A 44 4.08 -11.09 0.31
C GLU A 44 5.09 -10.32 -0.58
N PHE A 45 5.11 -9.00 -0.45
CA PHE A 45 6.08 -8.16 -1.14
C PHE A 45 7.14 -7.67 -0.14
N ALA A 46 8.16 -8.50 0.09
CA ALA A 46 9.28 -8.15 0.94
C ALA A 46 10.18 -7.10 0.25
N VAL A 47 10.21 -5.88 0.79
CA VAL A 47 11.08 -4.79 0.33
C VAL A 47 11.80 -4.21 1.55
N PRO A 48 13.14 -4.02 1.50
CA PRO A 48 13.88 -3.40 2.59
C PRO A 48 13.31 -2.03 3.00
N ASP A 49 13.16 -1.81 4.31
CA ASP A 49 12.61 -0.58 4.89
C ASP A 49 13.26 0.68 4.34
N GLU A 50 14.59 0.70 4.23
CA GLU A 50 15.32 1.86 3.72
C GLU A 50 14.93 2.23 2.29
N LEU A 51 14.63 1.24 1.43
CA LEU A 51 14.15 1.52 0.08
C LEU A 51 12.73 2.09 0.08
N ILE A 52 11.89 1.67 1.03
CA ILE A 52 10.54 2.22 1.20
C ILE A 52 10.61 3.66 1.70
N VAL A 53 11.47 3.91 2.70
CA VAL A 53 11.72 5.25 3.25
C VAL A 53 12.20 6.18 2.14
N ASP A 54 13.28 5.82 1.44
CA ASP A 54 13.85 6.60 0.33
C ASP A 54 12.80 6.95 -0.72
N ARG A 55 11.96 5.98 -1.10
CA ARG A 55 10.91 6.15 -2.09
C ARG A 55 9.81 7.12 -1.63
N ILE A 56 9.49 7.16 -0.34
CA ILE A 56 8.41 8.01 0.18
C ILE A 56 8.92 9.43 0.45
N ILE A 57 10.04 9.58 1.15
CA ILE A 57 10.57 10.90 1.55
C ILE A 57 11.02 11.74 0.33
N GLY A 58 11.39 11.06 -0.75
CA GLY A 58 11.77 11.70 -2.01
C GLY A 58 10.59 12.29 -2.79
N ARG A 59 9.34 12.02 -2.38
CA ARG A 59 8.15 12.49 -3.08
C ARG A 59 7.97 14.00 -2.93
N ARG A 60 7.61 14.64 -4.03
CA ARG A 60 7.26 16.06 -4.11
C ARG A 60 5.93 16.20 -4.83
N VAL A 61 5.09 17.13 -4.40
CA VAL A 61 3.73 17.31 -4.92
C VAL A 61 3.49 18.77 -5.21
N HIS A 62 3.00 19.04 -6.41
CA HIS A 62 2.46 20.33 -6.77
C HIS A 62 1.02 20.44 -6.25
N ALA A 63 0.78 21.29 -5.25
CA ALA A 63 -0.48 21.30 -4.51
C ALA A 63 -1.71 21.62 -5.39
N ALA A 64 -1.56 22.54 -6.36
CA ALA A 64 -2.68 22.99 -7.19
C ALA A 64 -3.08 21.98 -8.28
N SER A 65 -2.13 21.20 -8.81
CA SER A 65 -2.40 20.25 -9.91
C SER A 65 -2.43 18.78 -9.48
N GLY A 66 -1.88 18.46 -8.31
CA GLY A 66 -1.68 17.08 -7.86
C GLY A 66 -0.55 16.33 -8.58
N ARG A 67 0.22 16.98 -9.48
CA ARG A 67 1.40 16.36 -10.11
C ARG A 67 2.40 15.93 -9.05
N VAL A 68 3.01 14.78 -9.27
CA VAL A 68 3.94 14.14 -8.33
C VAL A 68 5.30 13.98 -9.00
N TYR A 69 6.34 14.38 -8.28
CA TYR A 69 7.73 14.22 -8.65
C TYR A 69 8.45 13.40 -7.58
N HIS A 70 9.65 12.95 -7.91
CA HIS A 70 10.53 12.30 -6.97
C HIS A 70 11.96 12.76 -7.18
N ILE A 71 12.63 13.27 -6.14
CA ILE A 71 13.97 13.88 -6.24
C ILE A 71 15.01 13.02 -6.96
N LYS A 72 14.94 11.69 -6.82
CA LYS A 72 15.80 10.71 -7.50
C LYS A 72 15.20 10.06 -8.75
N PHE A 73 14.00 9.47 -8.65
CA PHE A 73 13.43 8.61 -9.70
C PHE A 73 12.63 9.37 -10.78
N ASN A 74 12.17 10.58 -10.48
CA ASN A 74 11.45 11.44 -11.43
C ASN A 74 11.66 12.91 -11.03
N PRO A 75 12.91 13.42 -11.13
CA PRO A 75 13.24 14.76 -10.67
C PRO A 75 12.51 15.81 -11.52
N PRO A 76 12.08 16.92 -10.92
CA PRO A 76 11.63 18.06 -11.71
C PRO A 76 12.79 18.63 -12.52
N LYS A 77 12.48 19.33 -13.61
CA LYS A 77 13.48 20.02 -14.45
C LYS A 77 14.24 21.09 -13.68
N VAL A 78 13.55 21.77 -12.76
CA VAL A 78 14.13 22.75 -11.84
C VAL A 78 13.83 22.30 -10.41
N GLU A 79 14.86 22.24 -9.58
CA GLU A 79 14.73 21.79 -8.20
C GLU A 79 13.67 22.61 -7.44
N GLY A 80 12.75 21.90 -6.77
CA GLY A 80 11.68 22.52 -6.00
C GLY A 80 10.54 23.11 -6.84
N LYS A 81 10.58 23.05 -8.19
CA LYS A 81 9.57 23.68 -9.05
C LYS A 81 8.77 22.69 -9.87
N ASP A 82 7.50 22.99 -10.06
CA ASP A 82 6.67 22.26 -11.01
C ASP A 82 7.08 22.59 -12.46
N ASP A 83 7.21 21.57 -13.29
CA ASP A 83 7.69 21.70 -14.67
C ASP A 83 6.76 22.47 -15.61
N VAL A 84 5.49 22.66 -15.22
CA VAL A 84 4.47 23.31 -16.04
C VAL A 84 4.21 24.73 -15.56
N THR A 85 4.04 24.92 -14.25
CA THR A 85 3.67 26.23 -13.68
C THR A 85 4.85 27.02 -13.13
N GLY A 86 5.98 26.37 -12.82
CA GLY A 86 7.10 26.99 -12.11
C GLY A 86 6.82 27.30 -10.64
N GLU A 87 5.67 26.85 -10.12
CA GLU A 87 5.28 27.01 -8.72
C GLU A 87 6.03 26.02 -7.81
N GLU A 88 6.05 26.30 -6.51
CA GLU A 88 6.76 25.48 -5.53
C GLU A 88 6.15 24.09 -5.36
N LEU A 89 7.02 23.09 -5.30
CA LEU A 89 6.67 21.74 -4.90
C LEU A 89 6.75 21.61 -3.38
N THR A 90 5.83 20.82 -2.83
CA THR A 90 5.76 20.59 -1.38
C THR A 90 5.88 19.11 -1.06
N THR A 91 6.31 18.80 0.15
CA THR A 91 6.27 17.43 0.69
C THR A 91 5.03 17.28 1.55
N ARG A 92 4.33 16.15 1.45
CA ARG A 92 3.16 15.90 2.31
C ARG A 92 3.63 15.68 3.75
N LYS A 93 2.78 16.05 4.73
CA LYS A 93 3.07 15.82 6.16
C LYS A 93 3.34 14.34 6.47
N ASP A 94 2.64 13.45 5.76
CA ASP A 94 2.76 12.01 5.92
C ASP A 94 4.02 11.39 5.30
N ASP A 95 4.75 12.16 4.48
CA ASP A 95 5.97 11.72 3.81
C ASP A 95 7.23 12.14 4.58
N GLN A 96 7.06 12.65 5.81
CA GLN A 96 8.18 12.94 6.70
C GLN A 96 8.79 11.63 7.19
N GLU A 97 10.12 11.55 7.20
CA GLU A 97 10.85 10.30 7.50
C GLU A 97 10.38 9.65 8.80
N GLU A 98 10.28 10.42 9.88
CA GLU A 98 9.80 9.93 11.18
C GLU A 98 8.39 9.31 11.07
N THR A 99 7.50 9.91 10.29
CA THR A 99 6.14 9.40 10.07
C THR A 99 6.16 8.10 9.26
N VAL A 100 7.02 8.02 8.24
CA VAL A 100 7.16 6.80 7.42
C VAL A 100 7.72 5.65 8.25
N ARG A 101 8.79 5.88 9.02
CA ARG A 101 9.39 4.85 9.88
C ARG A 101 8.42 4.36 10.94
N LYS A 102 7.66 5.26 11.57
CA LYS A 102 6.59 4.88 12.52
C LYS A 102 5.53 3.98 11.88
N ARG A 103 5.19 4.20 10.61
CA ARG A 103 4.24 3.35 9.87
C ARG A 103 4.81 1.98 9.58
N LEU A 104 6.09 1.89 9.20
CA LEU A 104 6.77 0.62 8.93
C LEU A 104 6.83 -0.28 10.18
N VAL A 105 7.17 0.29 11.36
CA VAL A 105 7.16 -0.46 12.63
C VAL A 105 5.77 -1.03 12.96
N GLY A 106 4.70 -0.34 12.55
CA GLY A 106 3.33 -0.80 12.76
C GLY A 106 2.85 -1.88 11.80
N ILE A 107 3.64 -2.21 10.77
CA ILE A 107 3.39 -3.36 9.90
C ILE A 107 3.99 -4.56 10.64
N PRO A 108 3.16 -5.53 11.08
CA PRO A 108 3.69 -6.74 11.70
C PRO A 108 4.68 -7.39 10.73
N SER A 109 5.90 -7.65 11.20
CA SER A 109 6.86 -8.53 10.52
C SER A 109 6.35 -9.96 10.42
N ASP A 110 5.36 -10.28 11.25
CA ASP A 110 4.83 -11.60 11.42
C ASP A 110 3.58 -11.68 10.56
N ASP A 111 3.64 -12.51 9.52
CA ASP A 111 2.57 -12.81 8.56
C ASP A 111 1.33 -13.45 9.21
N GLY A 112 1.11 -13.27 10.51
CA GLY A 112 0.12 -14.00 11.31
C GLY A 112 -1.30 -13.97 10.73
N ALA A 113 -1.74 -12.89 10.06
CA ALA A 113 -3.03 -12.88 9.38
C ALA A 113 -3.02 -13.70 8.08
N ALA A 114 -1.93 -13.65 7.33
CA ALA A 114 -1.71 -14.41 6.10
C ALA A 114 -1.52 -15.91 6.39
N ASP A 115 -0.62 -16.24 7.32
CA ASP A 115 -0.39 -17.59 7.83
C ASP A 115 -1.70 -18.20 8.36
N ARG A 116 -2.49 -17.39 9.08
CA ARG A 116 -3.78 -17.83 9.59
C ARG A 116 -4.71 -18.27 8.46
N LEU A 117 -4.76 -17.57 7.33
CA LEU A 117 -5.59 -17.97 6.20
C LEU A 117 -5.16 -19.33 5.59
N LEU A 118 -3.87 -19.68 5.67
CA LEU A 118 -3.31 -20.88 5.03
C LEU A 118 -3.18 -22.09 5.97
N SER A 119 -3.26 -21.90 7.30
CA SER A 119 -2.90 -22.90 8.33
C SER A 119 -3.76 -24.17 8.42
N GLU A 120 -4.80 -24.34 7.60
CA GLU A 120 -5.78 -25.45 7.71
C GLU A 120 -5.78 -26.40 6.50
N ARG A 121 -4.76 -26.33 5.65
CA ARG A 121 -4.60 -27.23 4.47
C ARG A 121 -3.47 -28.26 4.61
N SER A 122 -3.01 -28.57 5.83
CA SER A 122 -1.99 -29.59 6.13
C SER A 122 -2.58 -30.87 6.73
#